data_AF-A0A024GFR3-F1
#
_entry.id   AF-A0A024GFR3-F1
#
_cell.length_a   1.000
_cell.length_b   1.000
_cell.length_c   1.000
_cell.angle_alpha   90.00
_cell.angle_beta   90.00
_cell.angle_gamma   90.00
#
_symmetry.space_group_name_H-M   'P 1'
#
loop_
_entity.id
_entity.type
_entity.pdbx_description
1 polymer ?
#
loop_
_entity_poly.entity_id
_entity_poly.type
_entity_poly.pdbx_seq_one_letter_code
_entity_poly.pdbx_strand_id
1 'polypeptide(L)'
;MIGSDDTQVRNLKVALEETFPPVKLSFAYGSAVFQQHTSNSSGAIMDFIFAVDDPIKWHEENLTRNRAHYSFFKYFGAEAIVNLQHNYGAKVYYNTLVDLKVRAESRVIKYGVISCDDLCDDLRNWTCLYLSGRLHKPVRILHNDDEQIVVASRQNLSHAVHYALLNLPEKFTRQELFEKIASISYAGDFRMTFGENPKKVRNIVAGNFQAFCRLFENTIQRCNFMKSSMHDPTVFVAATGDSSRLELIRRMPSNVREKLARCSNNSDQECLRKVVRDIVRRTSRSQSIKGIFTAGGIKSVQYVLQKINRAYFSRSG
;
A
#
# COMPACT_ATOMS: atom_id res chain seq x y z
N MET A 1 -21.21 19.57 -3.22
CA MET A 1 -21.13 18.08 -3.27
C MET A 1 -20.37 17.52 -2.06
N ILE A 2 -20.79 17.84 -0.82
CA ILE A 2 -20.06 17.44 0.41
C ILE A 2 -20.80 16.30 1.17
N GLY A 3 -22.05 15.96 0.81
CA GLY A 3 -22.87 15.03 1.60
C GLY A 3 -22.86 13.54 1.21
N SER A 4 -22.49 13.18 -0.02
CA SER A 4 -22.62 11.78 -0.50
C SER A 4 -21.46 10.88 -0.08
N ASP A 5 -20.23 11.40 -0.11
CA ASP A 5 -19.01 10.63 0.23
C ASP A 5 -18.95 10.31 1.73
N ASP A 6 -19.27 11.29 2.60
CA ASP A 6 -19.27 11.10 4.05
C ASP A 6 -20.36 10.12 4.53
N THR A 7 -21.53 10.14 3.88
CA THR A 7 -22.60 9.18 4.17
C THR A 7 -22.20 7.77 3.76
N GLN A 8 -21.56 7.61 2.60
CA GLN A 8 -21.06 6.31 2.14
C GLN A 8 -19.97 5.75 3.05
N VAL A 9 -19.03 6.60 3.49
CA VAL A 9 -17.98 6.24 4.45
C VAL A 9 -18.58 5.80 5.77
N ARG A 10 -19.58 6.53 6.29
CA ARG A 10 -20.27 6.16 7.54
C ARG A 10 -20.95 4.80 7.44
N ASN A 11 -21.65 4.54 6.34
CA ASN A 11 -22.33 3.25 6.13
C ASN A 11 -21.34 2.08 6.04
N LEU A 12 -20.22 2.29 5.35
CA LEU A 12 -19.15 1.29 5.26
C LEU A 12 -18.55 1.03 6.64
N LYS A 13 -18.29 2.07 7.43
CA LYS A 13 -17.77 1.94 8.79
C LYS A 13 -18.69 1.09 9.66
N VAL A 14 -19.99 1.41 9.70
CA VAL A 14 -20.99 0.64 10.47
C VAL A 14 -21.03 -0.82 10.03
N ALA A 15 -21.09 -1.08 8.72
CA ALA A 15 -21.11 -2.45 8.21
C ALA A 15 -19.86 -3.25 8.61
N LEU A 16 -18.68 -2.61 8.64
CA LEU A 16 -17.45 -3.26 9.09
C LEU A 16 -17.48 -3.57 10.60
N GLU A 17 -17.94 -2.62 11.42
CA GLU A 17 -18.05 -2.78 12.88
C GLU A 17 -19.06 -3.86 13.28
N GLU A 18 -20.15 -4.02 12.52
CA GLU A 18 -21.13 -5.08 12.74
C GLU A 18 -20.63 -6.46 12.28
N THR A 19 -19.83 -6.50 11.20
CA THR A 19 -19.41 -7.77 10.59
C THR A 19 -18.15 -8.35 11.24
N PHE A 20 -17.17 -7.51 11.60
CA PHE A 20 -15.84 -7.96 12.00
C PHE A 20 -15.57 -7.75 13.49
N PRO A 21 -14.63 -8.50 14.09
CA PRO A 21 -14.09 -8.17 15.41
C PRO A 21 -13.41 -6.79 15.40
N PRO A 22 -13.25 -6.15 16.56
CA PRO A 22 -12.62 -4.83 16.68
C PRO A 22 -11.24 -4.76 16.01
N VAL A 23 -10.94 -3.60 15.41
CA VAL A 23 -9.68 -3.32 14.71
C VAL A 23 -9.12 -1.98 15.19
N LYS A 24 -7.80 -1.84 15.15
CA LYS A 24 -7.12 -0.59 15.51
C LYS A 24 -7.02 0.40 14.37
N LEU A 25 -6.75 -0.14 13.19
CA LEU A 25 -6.76 0.61 11.94
C LEU A 25 -7.63 -0.14 10.94
N SER A 26 -8.50 0.59 10.24
CA SER A 26 -9.07 0.11 8.98
C SER A 26 -8.98 1.17 7.91
N PHE A 27 -8.54 0.76 6.72
CA PHE A 27 -8.58 1.61 5.55
C PHE A 27 -8.96 0.85 4.30
N ALA A 28 -9.69 1.54 3.42
CA ALA A 28 -10.05 1.05 2.10
C ALA A 28 -9.11 1.64 1.04
N TYR A 29 -8.84 0.85 0.01
CA TYR A 29 -8.02 1.26 -1.12
C TYR A 29 -8.42 0.57 -2.43
N GLY A 30 -7.72 0.94 -3.50
CA GLY A 30 -7.92 0.35 -4.83
C GLY A 30 -8.86 1.16 -5.71
N SER A 31 -9.10 0.66 -6.92
CA SER A 31 -9.86 1.36 -7.97
C SER A 31 -11.36 1.50 -7.66
N ALA A 32 -11.87 0.74 -6.68
CA ALA A 32 -13.25 0.86 -6.19
C ALA A 32 -13.45 2.06 -5.25
N VAL A 33 -12.37 2.54 -4.62
CA VAL A 33 -12.39 3.67 -3.66
C VAL A 33 -11.90 4.95 -4.32
N PHE A 34 -10.96 4.83 -5.26
CA PHE A 34 -10.35 5.94 -5.97
C PHE A 34 -10.50 5.72 -7.48
N GLN A 35 -11.23 6.62 -8.16
CA GLN A 35 -11.44 6.54 -9.60
C GLN A 35 -10.09 6.58 -10.34
N GLN A 36 -9.93 5.69 -11.32
CA GLN A 36 -8.84 5.76 -12.30
C GLN A 36 -9.45 6.33 -13.58
N HIS A 37 -8.75 7.25 -14.25
CA HIS A 37 -9.19 7.97 -15.46
C HIS A 37 -9.73 7.09 -16.61
N THR A 38 -9.60 5.75 -16.54
CA THR A 38 -9.90 4.83 -17.64
C THR A 38 -10.80 3.64 -17.28
N SER A 39 -11.52 3.60 -16.14
CA SER A 39 -12.37 2.44 -15.83
C SER A 39 -13.67 2.78 -15.10
N ASN A 40 -14.81 2.35 -15.66
CA ASN A 40 -16.08 2.26 -14.95
C ASN A 40 -15.93 1.35 -13.72
N SER A 41 -16.18 1.89 -12.52
CA SER A 41 -15.97 1.22 -11.23
C SER A 41 -17.11 0.29 -10.80
N SER A 42 -18.17 0.13 -11.62
CA SER A 42 -19.24 -0.84 -11.36
C SER A 42 -18.69 -2.26 -11.31
N GLY A 43 -18.76 -2.90 -10.15
CA GLY A 43 -18.29 -4.27 -9.92
C GLY A 43 -16.81 -4.41 -9.52
N ALA A 44 -16.11 -3.32 -9.19
CA ALA A 44 -14.75 -3.43 -8.65
C ALA A 44 -14.76 -3.90 -7.18
N ILE A 45 -13.98 -4.94 -6.87
CA ILE A 45 -13.75 -5.42 -5.51
C ILE A 45 -13.14 -4.29 -4.67
N MET A 46 -13.69 -4.07 -3.48
CA MET A 46 -13.13 -3.11 -2.53
C MET A 46 -12.06 -3.80 -1.67
N ASP A 47 -10.84 -3.27 -1.69
CA ASP A 47 -9.73 -3.79 -0.90
C ASP A 47 -9.65 -3.07 0.45
N PHE A 48 -9.57 -3.82 1.54
CA PHE A 48 -9.40 -3.32 2.91
C PHE A 48 -8.13 -3.88 3.55
N ILE A 49 -7.59 -3.12 4.49
CA ILE A 49 -6.60 -3.60 5.46
C ILE A 49 -7.14 -3.33 6.87
N PHE A 50 -7.00 -4.32 7.74
CA PHE A 50 -7.25 -4.27 9.17
C PHE A 50 -5.93 -4.47 9.90
N ALA A 51 -5.53 -3.49 10.72
CA ALA A 51 -4.48 -3.67 11.71
C ALA A 51 -5.12 -4.00 13.06
N VAL A 52 -4.58 -5.01 13.73
CA VAL A 52 -5.15 -5.57 14.97
C VAL A 52 -4.03 -5.79 16.00
N ASP A 53 -4.35 -5.66 17.29
CA ASP A 53 -3.36 -5.87 18.35
C ASP A 53 -2.92 -7.33 18.45
N ASP A 54 -3.90 -8.23 18.56
CA ASP A 54 -3.68 -9.67 18.72
C ASP A 54 -4.32 -10.41 17.53
N PRO A 55 -3.54 -10.73 16.48
CA PRO A 55 -4.05 -11.46 15.33
C PRO A 55 -4.64 -12.83 15.69
N ILE A 56 -4.14 -13.51 16.73
CA ILE A 56 -4.65 -14.85 17.10
C ILE A 56 -6.08 -14.68 17.61
N LYS A 57 -6.30 -13.85 18.63
CA LYS A 57 -7.63 -13.58 19.17
C LYS A 57 -8.59 -13.04 18.11
N TRP A 58 -8.10 -12.11 17.27
CA TRP A 58 -8.92 -11.56 16.18
C TRP A 58 -9.35 -12.66 15.20
N HIS A 59 -8.45 -13.54 14.81
CA HIS A 59 -8.75 -14.65 13.91
C HIS A 59 -9.67 -15.71 14.54
N GLU A 60 -9.56 -15.99 15.85
CA GLU A 60 -10.47 -16.89 16.57
C GLU A 60 -11.90 -16.36 16.57
N GLU A 61 -12.06 -15.08 16.91
CA GLU A 61 -13.36 -14.42 16.91
C GLU A 61 -13.94 -14.33 15.50
N ASN A 62 -13.14 -13.96 14.51
CA ASN A 62 -13.59 -13.89 13.12
C ASN A 62 -13.87 -15.26 12.52
N LEU A 63 -13.22 -16.34 12.97
CA LEU A 63 -13.57 -17.71 12.59
C LEU A 63 -14.91 -18.14 13.19
N THR A 64 -15.26 -17.63 14.37
CA THR A 64 -16.57 -17.86 15.00
C THR A 64 -17.67 -17.10 14.26
N ARG A 65 -17.46 -15.81 13.98
CA ARG A 65 -18.45 -14.94 13.30
C ARG A 65 -18.58 -15.24 11.81
N ASN A 66 -17.45 -15.45 11.15
CA ASN A 66 -17.31 -15.39 9.70
C ASN A 66 -16.51 -16.55 9.11
N ARG A 67 -16.77 -17.77 9.60
CA ARG A 67 -16.08 -19.00 9.18
C ARG A 67 -16.00 -19.19 7.66
N ALA A 68 -17.01 -18.74 6.92
CA ALA A 68 -17.11 -18.84 5.47
C ALA A 68 -16.16 -17.90 4.69
N HIS A 69 -15.63 -16.85 5.33
CA HIS A 69 -14.66 -15.95 4.69
C HIS A 69 -13.33 -16.65 4.40
N TYR A 70 -12.98 -17.60 5.27
CA TYR A 70 -11.76 -18.38 5.19
C TYR A 70 -11.93 -19.54 4.20
N SER A 71 -10.84 -19.86 3.51
CA SER A 71 -10.75 -21.07 2.67
C SER A 71 -10.63 -22.32 3.56
N PHE A 72 -10.00 -23.39 3.07
CA PHE A 72 -9.76 -24.60 3.87
C PHE A 72 -8.90 -24.32 5.12
N PHE A 73 -8.21 -23.18 5.20
CA PHE A 73 -7.43 -22.79 6.38
C PHE A 73 -8.23 -22.67 7.68
N LYS A 74 -9.56 -22.49 7.60
CA LYS A 74 -10.46 -22.48 8.77
C LYS A 74 -10.43 -23.76 9.61
N TYR A 75 -9.99 -24.88 9.04
CA TYR A 75 -9.92 -26.15 9.74
C TYR A 75 -8.65 -26.30 10.61
N PHE A 76 -7.63 -25.48 10.38
CA PHE A 76 -6.38 -25.51 11.15
C PHE A 76 -6.33 -24.52 12.33
N GLY A 77 -7.38 -23.69 12.49
CA GLY A 77 -7.47 -22.72 13.58
C GLY A 77 -6.68 -21.43 13.35
N ALA A 78 -6.80 -20.51 14.31
CA ALA A 78 -6.22 -19.17 14.23
C ALA A 78 -4.69 -19.18 14.29
N GLU A 79 -4.08 -20.02 15.15
CA GLU A 79 -2.63 -20.12 15.27
C GLU A 79 -1.95 -20.46 13.94
N ALA A 80 -2.49 -21.44 13.19
CA ALA A 80 -1.97 -21.82 11.88
C ALA A 80 -2.07 -20.67 10.87
N ILE A 81 -3.18 -19.91 10.90
CA ILE A 81 -3.39 -18.73 10.06
C ILE A 81 -2.36 -17.65 10.39
N VAL A 82 -2.15 -17.37 11.67
CA VAL A 82 -1.18 -16.35 12.14
C VAL A 82 0.26 -16.78 11.88
N ASN A 83 0.59 -18.06 12.04
CA ASN A 83 1.90 -18.60 11.69
C ASN A 83 2.21 -18.42 10.19
N LEU A 84 1.22 -18.68 9.32
CA LEU A 84 1.33 -18.41 7.88
C LEU A 84 1.37 -16.90 7.58
N GLN A 85 0.61 -16.09 8.33
CA GLN A 85 0.62 -14.64 8.23
C GLN A 85 2.02 -14.11 8.49
N HIS A 86 2.57 -14.32 9.69
CA HIS A 86 3.80 -13.71 10.19
C HIS A 86 5.06 -14.15 9.44
N ASN A 87 5.14 -15.43 9.04
CA ASN A 87 6.37 -15.99 8.49
C ASN A 87 6.51 -15.85 6.96
N TYR A 88 5.47 -15.40 6.26
CA TYR A 88 5.46 -15.37 4.79
C TYR A 88 4.91 -14.09 4.18
N GLY A 89 5.45 -13.72 3.01
CA GLY A 89 5.00 -12.59 2.23
C GLY A 89 5.16 -11.25 2.98
N ALA A 90 4.09 -10.46 2.97
CA ALA A 90 4.04 -9.13 3.55
C ALA A 90 3.52 -9.10 4.99
N LYS A 91 3.51 -10.25 5.67
CA LYS A 91 2.87 -10.40 6.99
C LYS A 91 1.37 -10.10 7.05
N VAL A 92 0.70 -10.08 5.88
CA VAL A 92 -0.76 -9.87 5.76
C VAL A 92 -1.46 -11.17 5.37
N TYR A 93 -2.50 -11.57 6.10
CA TYR A 93 -3.40 -12.66 5.68
C TYR A 93 -4.63 -12.09 4.98
N TYR A 94 -4.92 -12.56 3.76
CA TYR A 94 -6.05 -12.05 2.97
C TYR A 94 -7.20 -13.06 2.89
N ASN A 95 -8.40 -12.56 3.15
CA ASN A 95 -9.66 -13.17 2.70
C ASN A 95 -10.20 -12.37 1.50
N THR A 96 -10.74 -13.05 0.50
CA THR A 96 -11.17 -12.45 -0.78
C THR A 96 -12.50 -13.02 -1.22
N LEU A 97 -13.20 -12.28 -2.08
CA LEU A 97 -14.53 -12.64 -2.58
C LEU A 97 -15.51 -12.85 -1.42
N VAL A 98 -15.52 -11.88 -0.51
CA VAL A 98 -16.38 -11.86 0.67
C VAL A 98 -17.52 -10.89 0.43
N ASP A 99 -18.76 -11.33 0.66
CA ASP A 99 -19.94 -10.49 0.52
C ASP A 99 -20.18 -9.69 1.82
N LEU A 100 -19.89 -8.39 1.77
CA LEU A 100 -20.18 -7.45 2.85
C LEU A 100 -21.56 -6.82 2.61
N LYS A 101 -22.48 -7.02 3.54
CA LYS A 101 -23.78 -6.35 3.53
C LYS A 101 -23.61 -4.91 4.00
N VAL A 102 -23.93 -3.95 3.15
CA VAL A 102 -23.95 -2.52 3.47
C VAL A 102 -25.37 -2.03 3.27
N ARG A 103 -26.13 -1.88 4.36
CA ARG A 103 -27.59 -1.65 4.32
C ARG A 103 -28.30 -2.76 3.53
N ALA A 104 -29.06 -2.41 2.49
CA ALA A 104 -29.78 -3.34 1.64
C ALA A 104 -28.96 -3.88 0.45
N GLU A 105 -27.71 -3.43 0.28
CA GLU A 105 -26.83 -3.83 -0.83
C GLU A 105 -25.73 -4.78 -0.35
N SER A 106 -25.33 -5.73 -1.19
CA SER A 106 -24.13 -6.54 -0.97
C SER A 106 -22.97 -5.99 -1.81
N ARG A 107 -21.78 -5.95 -1.21
CA ARG A 107 -20.54 -5.56 -1.89
C ARG A 107 -19.49 -6.65 -1.73
N VAL A 108 -18.88 -7.04 -2.85
CA VAL A 108 -17.76 -7.99 -2.83
C VAL A 108 -16.49 -7.26 -2.37
N ILE A 109 -15.90 -7.75 -1.29
CA ILE A 109 -14.71 -7.19 -0.68
C ILE A 109 -13.56 -8.21 -0.66
N LYS A 110 -12.37 -7.66 -0.49
CA LYS A 110 -11.16 -8.37 -0.07
C LYS A 110 -10.59 -7.62 1.11
N TYR A 111 -10.25 -8.32 2.19
CA TYR A 111 -9.63 -7.70 3.36
C TYR A 111 -8.37 -8.44 3.77
N GLY A 112 -7.35 -7.68 4.15
CA GLY A 112 -6.10 -8.17 4.70
C GLY A 112 -6.00 -7.87 6.19
N VAL A 113 -5.51 -8.81 6.97
CA VAL A 113 -5.27 -8.66 8.41
C VAL A 113 -3.76 -8.65 8.66
N ILE A 114 -3.29 -7.72 9.49
CA ILE A 114 -1.90 -7.57 9.92
C ILE A 114 -1.85 -7.16 11.40
N SER A 115 -0.81 -7.53 12.14
CA SER A 115 -0.59 -6.98 13.47
C SER A 115 -0.23 -5.48 13.41
N CYS A 116 -0.58 -4.72 14.46
CA CYS A 116 -0.14 -3.33 14.59
C CYS A 116 1.39 -3.22 14.58
N ASP A 117 2.08 -4.15 15.25
CA ASP A 117 3.55 -4.22 15.31
C ASP A 117 4.19 -4.43 13.94
N ASP A 118 3.72 -5.42 13.17
CA ASP A 118 4.28 -5.70 11.84
C ASP A 118 4.01 -4.55 10.85
N LEU A 119 2.84 -3.89 10.97
CA LEU A 119 2.55 -2.71 10.18
C LEU A 119 3.48 -1.55 10.53
N CYS A 120 3.66 -1.27 11.82
CA CYS A 120 4.54 -0.21 12.29
C CYS A 120 6.00 -0.46 11.90
N ASP A 121 6.47 -1.71 12.02
CA ASP A 121 7.80 -2.13 11.60
C ASP A 121 8.00 -1.91 10.10
N ASP A 122 7.06 -2.36 9.25
CA ASP A 122 7.16 -2.11 7.81
C ASP A 122 7.19 -0.60 7.51
N LEU A 123 6.33 0.19 8.15
CA LEU A 123 6.24 1.65 7.93
C LEU A 123 7.52 2.40 8.31
N ARG A 124 8.18 2.01 9.39
CA ARG A 124 9.40 2.65 9.89
C ARG A 124 10.65 2.15 9.17
N ASN A 125 10.69 0.85 8.86
CA ASN A 125 11.92 0.17 8.46
C ASN A 125 11.89 -0.31 7.01
N TRP A 126 10.75 -0.30 6.31
CA TRP A 126 10.58 -0.89 4.98
C TRP A 126 11.08 -2.33 4.92
N THR A 127 10.64 -3.16 5.88
CA THR A 127 11.05 -4.57 5.95
C THR A 127 10.56 -5.35 4.74
N CYS A 128 9.35 -5.04 4.24
CA CYS A 128 8.78 -5.68 3.07
C CYS A 128 8.31 -4.67 1.99
N LEU A 129 8.09 -3.40 2.36
CA LEU A 129 7.65 -2.29 1.51
C LEU A 129 6.32 -2.57 0.79
N TYR A 130 5.47 -3.41 1.41
CA TYR A 130 4.18 -3.79 0.83
C TYR A 130 3.07 -2.84 1.25
N LEU A 131 2.78 -2.79 2.56
CA LEU A 131 1.80 -1.85 3.10
C LEU A 131 2.36 -0.44 3.22
N SER A 132 3.66 -0.31 3.50
CA SER A 132 4.35 0.99 3.44
C SER A 132 4.25 1.61 2.06
N GLY A 133 4.53 0.81 1.03
CA GLY A 133 4.35 1.19 -0.36
C GLY A 133 2.91 1.56 -0.69
N ARG A 134 1.92 0.84 -0.13
CA ARG A 134 0.50 1.19 -0.28
C ARG A 134 0.17 2.52 0.37
N LEU A 135 0.68 2.79 1.56
CA LEU A 135 0.45 4.00 2.35
C LEU A 135 1.29 5.22 1.90
N HIS A 136 2.19 5.05 0.92
CA HIS A 136 2.74 6.17 0.13
C HIS A 136 1.71 6.80 -0.82
N LYS A 137 0.57 6.14 -1.02
CA LYS A 137 -0.50 6.58 -1.93
C LYS A 137 -1.78 6.84 -1.13
N PRO A 138 -2.69 7.69 -1.64
CA PRO A 138 -3.95 7.95 -0.98
C PRO A 138 -4.73 6.67 -0.65
N VAL A 139 -5.22 6.61 0.58
CA VAL A 139 -6.12 5.58 1.11
C VAL A 139 -7.28 6.26 1.83
N ARG A 140 -8.42 5.57 1.96
CA ARG A 140 -9.54 6.06 2.77
C ARG A 140 -9.45 5.43 4.14
N ILE A 141 -8.97 6.19 5.13
CA ILE A 141 -9.00 5.76 6.53
C ILE A 141 -10.45 5.76 7.01
N LEU A 142 -10.90 4.65 7.58
CA LEU A 142 -12.27 4.48 8.10
C LEU A 142 -12.27 4.49 9.63
N HIS A 143 -11.22 3.93 10.22
CA HIS A 143 -10.98 3.93 11.65
C HIS A 143 -9.46 3.95 11.91
N ASN A 144 -9.01 4.71 12.91
CA ASN A 144 -7.65 4.67 13.42
C ASN A 144 -7.63 5.17 14.87
N ASP A 145 -7.40 4.29 15.84
CA ASP A 145 -7.26 4.61 17.27
C ASP A 145 -5.82 4.41 17.79
N ASP A 146 -4.86 4.10 16.90
CA ASP A 146 -3.48 3.79 17.26
C ASP A 146 -2.52 4.93 16.89
N GLU A 147 -1.98 5.59 17.92
CA GLU A 147 -1.03 6.69 17.76
C GLU A 147 0.31 6.25 17.16
N GLN A 148 0.75 5.02 17.44
CA GLN A 148 2.01 4.48 16.91
C GLN A 148 1.93 4.32 15.40
N ILE A 149 0.78 3.87 14.87
CA ILE A 149 0.50 3.80 13.44
C ILE A 149 0.51 5.20 12.81
N VAL A 150 -0.06 6.21 13.48
CA VAL A 150 -0.03 7.61 12.99
C VAL A 150 1.41 8.12 12.87
N VAL A 151 2.22 7.91 13.90
CA VAL A 151 3.64 8.32 13.91
C VAL A 151 4.43 7.57 12.84
N ALA A 152 4.29 6.25 12.77
CA ALA A 152 4.95 5.40 11.78
C ALA A 152 4.56 5.81 10.34
N SER A 153 3.28 6.15 10.11
CA SER A 153 2.80 6.61 8.80
C SER A 153 3.44 7.93 8.38
N ARG A 154 3.59 8.89 9.30
CA ARG A 154 4.28 10.16 9.02
C ARG A 154 5.75 9.94 8.66
N GLN A 155 6.42 9.07 9.40
CA GLN A 155 7.81 8.68 9.12
C GLN A 155 7.92 8.01 7.74
N ASN A 156 7.00 7.10 7.41
CA ASN A 156 6.95 6.43 6.12
C ASN A 156 6.83 7.42 4.94
N LEU A 157 5.98 8.46 5.06
CA LEU A 157 5.86 9.51 4.04
C LEU A 157 7.15 10.32 3.89
N SER A 158 7.84 10.64 5.00
CA SER A 158 9.14 11.30 4.96
C SER A 158 10.19 10.45 4.26
N HIS A 159 10.25 9.15 4.55
CA HIS A 159 11.15 8.20 3.87
C HIS A 159 10.89 8.15 2.36
N ALA A 160 9.62 8.19 1.94
CA ALA A 160 9.26 8.21 0.52
C ALA A 160 9.74 9.50 -0.19
N VAL A 161 9.60 10.65 0.46
CA VAL A 161 10.11 11.93 -0.06
C VAL A 161 11.63 11.89 -0.16
N HIS A 162 12.34 11.44 0.88
CA HIS A 162 13.81 11.34 0.85
C HIS A 162 14.31 10.42 -0.27
N TYR A 163 13.69 9.25 -0.44
CA TYR A 163 14.00 8.36 -1.56
C TYR A 163 13.77 9.03 -2.91
N ALA A 164 12.67 9.79 -3.07
CA ALA A 164 12.37 10.49 -4.30
C ALA A 164 13.42 11.57 -4.61
N LEU A 165 13.81 12.38 -3.63
CA LEU A 165 14.84 13.42 -3.77
C LEU A 165 16.20 12.83 -4.15
N LEU A 166 16.57 11.67 -3.62
CA LEU A 166 17.81 10.97 -3.98
C LEU A 166 17.81 10.44 -5.42
N ASN A 167 16.63 10.35 -6.06
CA ASN A 167 16.43 9.72 -7.38
C ASN A 167 15.83 10.63 -8.45
N LEU A 168 15.53 11.88 -8.11
CA LEU A 168 15.05 12.91 -9.03
C LEU A 168 16.23 13.81 -9.45
N PRO A 169 16.12 14.48 -10.61
CA PRO A 169 17.04 15.57 -10.95
C PRO A 169 16.93 16.72 -9.93
N GLU A 170 17.85 17.69 -10.01
CA GLU A 170 17.83 18.88 -9.15
C GLU A 170 16.52 19.64 -9.22
N LYS A 171 15.96 19.79 -10.43
CA LYS A 171 14.71 20.50 -10.70
C LYS A 171 13.64 19.53 -11.15
N PHE A 172 12.48 19.56 -10.50
CA PHE A 172 11.35 18.69 -10.81
C PHE A 172 10.03 19.32 -10.39
N THR A 173 8.95 18.86 -10.99
CA THR A 173 7.59 19.28 -10.70
C THR A 173 6.98 18.46 -9.56
N ARG A 174 5.88 18.97 -8.98
CA ARG A 174 5.07 18.21 -8.03
C ARG A 174 4.56 16.88 -8.59
N GLN A 175 4.23 16.85 -9.87
CA GLN A 175 3.79 15.64 -10.53
C GLN A 175 4.91 14.59 -10.57
N GLU A 176 6.12 14.97 -10.96
CA GLU A 176 7.28 14.06 -10.98
C GLU A 176 7.62 13.54 -9.59
N LEU A 177 7.49 14.38 -8.55
CA LEU A 177 7.66 13.96 -7.16
C LEU A 177 6.67 12.84 -6.78
N PHE A 178 5.37 13.04 -7.04
CA PHE A 178 4.34 12.05 -6.72
C PHE A 178 4.45 10.79 -7.57
N GLU A 179 4.81 10.91 -8.85
CA GLU A 179 5.07 9.75 -9.71
C GLU A 179 6.28 8.96 -9.21
N LYS A 180 7.36 9.64 -8.80
CA LYS A 180 8.53 8.98 -8.21
C LYS A 180 8.16 8.22 -6.93
N ILE A 181 7.43 8.86 -6.02
CA ILE A 181 6.97 8.24 -4.77
C ILE A 181 6.05 7.04 -5.05
N ALA A 182 5.06 7.21 -5.93
CA ALA A 182 4.14 6.13 -6.28
C ALA A 182 4.85 4.94 -6.95
N SER A 183 5.95 5.19 -7.68
CA SER A 183 6.75 4.15 -8.33
C SER A 183 7.52 3.24 -7.37
N ILE A 184 7.80 3.68 -6.13
CA ILE A 184 8.60 2.91 -5.15
C ILE A 184 8.03 1.50 -4.97
N SER A 185 6.71 1.40 -4.72
CA SER A 185 6.04 0.11 -4.49
C SER A 185 5.95 -0.79 -5.72
N TYR A 186 6.34 -0.29 -6.90
CA TYR A 186 6.35 -1.03 -8.15
C TYR A 186 7.77 -1.38 -8.61
N ALA A 187 8.80 -0.85 -7.94
CA ALA A 187 10.20 -1.11 -8.27
C ALA A 187 10.50 -2.61 -8.10
N GLY A 188 10.60 -3.37 -9.19
CA GLY A 188 10.84 -4.82 -9.12
C GLY A 188 9.60 -5.66 -8.82
N ASP A 189 8.40 -5.05 -8.80
CA ASP A 189 7.15 -5.81 -8.74
C ASP A 189 6.94 -6.58 -10.04
N PHE A 190 7.01 -7.92 -9.96
CA PHE A 190 6.90 -8.78 -11.14
C PHE A 190 5.56 -8.64 -11.87
N ARG A 191 4.50 -8.17 -11.20
CA ARG A 191 3.18 -7.98 -11.82
C ARG A 191 3.23 -6.88 -12.89
N MET A 192 4.11 -5.89 -12.72
CA MET A 192 4.33 -4.84 -13.72
C MET A 192 4.93 -5.37 -15.02
N THR A 193 5.60 -6.54 -14.98
CA THR A 193 6.22 -7.17 -16.15
C THR A 193 5.27 -8.06 -16.92
N PHE A 194 4.24 -8.61 -16.27
CA PHE A 194 3.38 -9.66 -16.84
C PHE A 194 1.89 -9.29 -16.98
N GLY A 195 1.43 -8.11 -16.56
CA GLY A 195 0.01 -7.79 -16.74
C GLY A 195 -0.51 -6.43 -16.29
N GLU A 196 0.32 -5.50 -15.80
CA GLU A 196 -0.14 -4.15 -15.45
C GLU A 196 0.18 -3.12 -16.56
N ASN A 197 -0.68 -2.10 -16.68
CA ASN A 197 -0.48 -1.01 -17.64
C ASN A 197 0.87 -0.30 -17.37
N PRO A 198 1.75 -0.12 -18.38
CA PRO A 198 3.03 0.60 -18.21
C PRO A 198 2.87 2.03 -17.68
N LYS A 199 1.74 2.69 -17.97
CA LYS A 199 1.38 4.04 -17.51
C LYS A 199 0.66 4.05 -16.16
N LYS A 200 0.55 2.90 -15.46
CA LYS A 200 -0.25 2.77 -14.24
C LYS A 200 0.13 3.78 -13.15
N VAL A 201 1.43 4.02 -12.93
CA VAL A 201 1.90 4.98 -11.92
C VAL A 201 1.38 6.39 -12.25
N ARG A 202 1.60 6.83 -13.49
CA ARG A 202 1.12 8.13 -13.99
C ARG A 202 -0.41 8.25 -13.88
N ASN A 203 -1.15 7.20 -14.24
CA ASN A 203 -2.61 7.18 -14.16
C ASN A 203 -3.12 7.27 -12.71
N ILE A 204 -2.45 6.61 -11.77
CA ILE A 204 -2.77 6.69 -10.33
C ILE A 204 -2.58 8.11 -9.83
N VAL A 205 -1.45 8.73 -10.15
CA VAL A 205 -1.14 10.10 -9.69
C VAL A 205 -2.09 11.11 -10.34
N ALA A 206 -2.27 11.05 -11.67
CA ALA A 206 -3.17 11.95 -12.38
C ALA A 206 -4.63 11.83 -11.91
N GLY A 207 -5.10 10.62 -11.58
CA GLY A 207 -6.46 10.39 -11.07
C GLY A 207 -6.66 10.86 -9.63
N ASN A 208 -5.58 11.05 -8.86
CA ASN A 208 -5.64 11.31 -7.41
C ASN A 208 -4.78 12.50 -7.00
N PHE A 209 -4.43 13.39 -7.92
CA PHE A 209 -3.41 14.42 -7.71
C PHE A 209 -3.68 15.28 -6.47
N GLN A 210 -4.92 15.74 -6.30
CA GLN A 210 -5.30 16.53 -5.13
C GLN A 210 -5.24 15.75 -3.81
N ALA A 211 -5.49 14.43 -3.85
CA ALA A 211 -5.34 13.58 -2.68
C ALA A 211 -3.86 13.36 -2.32
N PHE A 212 -2.96 13.27 -3.32
CA PHE A 212 -1.52 13.30 -3.08
C PHE A 212 -1.06 14.64 -2.49
N CYS A 213 -1.56 15.77 -3.00
CA CYS A 213 -1.29 17.10 -2.43
C CYS A 213 -1.60 17.12 -0.94
N ARG A 214 -2.81 16.69 -0.53
CA ARG A 214 -3.21 16.63 0.89
C ARG A 214 -2.36 15.64 1.70
N LEU A 215 -2.06 14.47 1.14
CA LEU A 215 -1.28 13.44 1.83
C LEU A 215 0.15 13.91 2.15
N PHE A 216 0.78 14.64 1.24
CA PHE A 216 2.17 15.06 1.36
C PHE A 216 2.37 16.51 1.81
N GLU A 217 1.31 17.30 1.98
CA GLU A 217 1.37 18.73 2.32
C GLU A 217 2.32 19.00 3.51
N ASN A 218 2.03 18.39 4.66
CA ASN A 218 2.83 18.55 5.87
C ASN A 218 4.27 18.04 5.69
N THR A 219 4.45 16.92 4.96
CA THR A 219 5.77 16.32 4.74
C THR A 219 6.64 17.20 3.85
N ILE A 220 6.06 17.80 2.81
CA ILE A 220 6.74 18.71 1.89
C ILE A 220 7.09 20.03 2.60
N GLN A 221 6.15 20.62 3.34
CA GLN A 221 6.38 21.87 4.08
C GLN A 221 7.50 21.76 5.10
N ARG A 222 7.68 20.59 5.72
CA ARG A 222 8.72 20.32 6.72
C ARG A 222 10.04 19.81 6.13
N CYS A 223 10.12 19.63 4.81
CA CYS A 223 11.30 19.08 4.17
C CYS A 223 12.37 20.16 3.93
N ASN A 224 13.49 20.08 4.65
CA ASN A 224 14.59 21.04 4.50
C ASN A 224 15.49 20.78 3.26
N PHE A 225 15.22 19.72 2.50
CA PHE A 225 16.03 19.29 1.35
C PHE A 225 15.44 19.72 0.01
N MET A 226 14.36 20.51 0.02
CA MET A 226 13.67 20.94 -1.20
C MET A 226 13.04 22.31 -0.95
N LYS A 227 13.07 23.19 -1.96
CA LYS A 227 12.40 24.50 -1.94
C LYS A 227 11.69 24.75 -3.26
N SER A 228 10.70 25.64 -3.28
CA SER A 228 10.14 26.15 -4.54
C SER A 228 11.18 27.02 -5.28
N SER A 229 11.24 26.90 -6.60
CA SER A 229 12.10 27.73 -7.45
C SER A 229 11.66 29.19 -7.38
N MET A 230 12.63 30.11 -7.36
CA MET A 230 12.38 31.55 -7.37
C MET A 230 11.75 32.03 -8.69
N HIS A 231 12.03 31.35 -9.80
CA HIS A 231 11.55 31.74 -11.13
C HIS A 231 10.22 31.11 -11.50
N ASP A 232 9.91 29.94 -10.95
CA ASP A 232 8.67 29.20 -11.21
C ASP A 232 8.24 28.45 -9.93
N PRO A 233 7.25 28.97 -9.18
CA PRO A 233 6.77 28.34 -7.94
C PRO A 233 6.21 26.92 -8.12
N THR A 234 5.93 26.50 -9.36
CA THR A 234 5.46 25.14 -9.68
C THR A 234 6.59 24.11 -9.75
N VAL A 235 7.83 24.59 -9.84
CA VAL A 235 9.06 23.78 -9.86
C VAL A 235 9.69 23.75 -8.48
N PHE A 236 10.10 22.56 -8.05
CA PHE A 236 10.92 22.36 -6.87
C PHE A 236 12.40 22.24 -7.24
N VAL A 237 13.26 22.70 -6.34
CA VAL A 237 14.72 22.58 -6.40
C VAL A 237 15.19 21.77 -5.19
N ALA A 238 15.79 20.61 -5.43
CA ALA A 238 16.37 19.76 -4.39
C ALA A 238 17.78 20.21 -3.99
N ALA A 239 18.14 20.00 -2.73
CA ALA A 239 19.50 20.13 -2.25
C ALA A 239 20.34 18.93 -2.74
N THR A 240 21.20 19.16 -3.74
CA THR A 240 21.98 18.11 -4.42
C THR A 240 23.41 17.94 -3.90
N GLY A 241 23.89 18.80 -3.01
CA GLY A 241 25.24 18.72 -2.45
C GLY A 241 25.48 17.45 -1.63
N ASP A 242 26.73 16.98 -1.61
CA ASP A 242 27.11 15.70 -0.99
C ASP A 242 26.68 15.59 0.48
N SER A 243 26.85 16.66 1.27
CA SER A 243 26.40 16.70 2.67
C SER A 243 24.88 16.49 2.81
N SER A 244 24.08 17.11 1.93
CA SER A 244 22.62 16.94 1.91
C SER A 244 22.22 15.53 1.49
N ARG A 245 22.93 14.94 0.52
CA ARG A 245 22.70 13.56 0.08
C ARG A 245 23.03 12.55 1.18
N LEU A 246 24.15 12.73 1.87
CA LEU A 246 24.54 11.89 3.01
C LEU A 246 23.51 11.97 4.14
N GLU A 247 23.01 13.17 4.44
CA GLU A 247 21.96 13.34 5.46
C GLU A 247 20.63 12.68 5.05
N LEU A 248 20.24 12.81 3.77
CA LEU A 248 19.08 12.09 3.23
C LEU A 248 19.25 10.56 3.37
N ILE A 249 20.43 10.02 3.07
CA ILE A 249 20.75 8.60 3.23
C ILE A 249 20.68 8.18 4.71
N ARG A 250 21.20 8.99 5.64
CA ARG A 250 21.12 8.73 7.09
C ARG A 250 19.69 8.71 7.62
N ARG A 251 18.77 9.44 6.97
CA ARG A 251 17.33 9.49 7.29
C ARG A 251 16.50 8.42 6.58
N MET A 252 17.13 7.53 5.80
CA MET A 252 16.44 6.37 5.23
C MET A 252 16.12 5.31 6.29
N PRO A 253 15.13 4.43 6.05
CA PRO A 253 14.81 3.32 6.94
C PRO A 253 16.05 2.47 7.28
N SER A 254 16.11 1.95 8.50
CA SER A 254 17.25 1.14 9.01
C SER A 254 17.60 -0.04 8.09
N ASN A 255 16.61 -0.85 7.69
CA ASN A 255 16.78 -1.98 6.77
C ASN A 255 17.39 -1.55 5.42
N VAL A 256 17.03 -0.35 4.92
CA VAL A 256 17.61 0.19 3.69
C VAL A 256 19.06 0.59 3.93
N ARG A 257 19.36 1.32 5.01
CA ARG A 257 20.72 1.75 5.36
C ARG A 257 21.67 0.57 5.56
N GLU A 258 21.23 -0.48 6.26
CA GLU A 258 22.02 -1.69 6.48
C GLU A 258 22.35 -2.43 5.18
N LYS A 259 21.40 -2.49 4.24
CA LYS A 259 21.62 -3.08 2.92
C LYS A 259 22.51 -2.20 2.03
N LEU A 260 22.35 -0.88 2.11
CA LEU A 260 23.18 0.09 1.40
C LEU A 260 24.66 -0.03 1.82
N ALA A 261 24.93 -0.17 3.12
CA ALA A 261 26.29 -0.31 3.65
C ALA A 261 27.06 -1.53 3.10
N ARG A 262 26.35 -2.49 2.48
CA ARG A 262 26.94 -3.69 1.86
C ARG A 262 27.21 -3.52 0.35
N CYS A 263 26.84 -2.39 -0.26
CA CYS A 263 27.16 -2.10 -1.65
C CYS A 263 28.59 -1.58 -1.78
N SER A 264 29.46 -2.37 -2.39
CA SER A 264 30.90 -2.05 -2.45
C SER A 264 31.34 -1.15 -3.60
N ASN A 265 30.60 -0.99 -4.71
CA ASN A 265 31.19 -0.50 -5.99
C ASN A 265 30.27 0.33 -6.92
N ASN A 266 29.07 0.74 -6.50
CA ASN A 266 28.13 1.48 -7.38
C ASN A 266 27.86 2.88 -6.84
N SER A 267 27.45 3.81 -7.71
CA SER A 267 26.92 5.10 -7.26
C SER A 267 25.81 4.87 -6.22
N ASP A 268 25.83 5.66 -5.15
CA ASP A 268 24.89 5.52 -4.02
C ASP A 268 23.43 5.45 -4.49
N GLN A 269 23.11 6.17 -5.57
CA GLN A 269 21.79 6.19 -6.18
C GLN A 269 21.41 4.86 -6.87
N GLU A 270 22.32 4.21 -7.60
CA GLU A 270 22.00 2.92 -8.24
C GLU A 270 21.94 1.79 -7.20
N CYS A 271 22.84 1.80 -6.20
CA CYS A 271 22.74 0.88 -5.08
C CYS A 271 21.39 1.04 -4.34
N LEU A 272 20.97 2.28 -4.04
CA LEU A 272 19.69 2.55 -3.39
C LEU A 272 18.51 1.99 -4.18
N ARG A 273 18.50 2.23 -5.50
CA ARG A 273 17.46 1.69 -6.39
C ARG A 273 17.46 0.16 -6.39
N LYS A 274 18.62 -0.48 -6.39
CA LYS A 274 18.74 -1.94 -6.32
C LYS A 274 18.21 -2.49 -4.99
N VAL A 275 18.59 -1.90 -3.86
CA VAL A 275 18.14 -2.31 -2.53
C VAL A 275 16.62 -2.28 -2.42
N VAL A 276 16.00 -1.16 -2.81
CA VAL A 276 14.54 -1.01 -2.78
C VAL A 276 13.85 -1.99 -3.74
N ARG A 277 14.40 -2.16 -4.95
CA ARG A 277 13.91 -3.13 -5.94
C ARG A 277 13.92 -4.55 -5.40
N ASP A 278 14.96 -4.96 -4.70
CA ASP A 278 15.11 -6.31 -4.16
C ASP A 278 14.13 -6.58 -3.01
N ILE A 279 13.88 -5.59 -2.14
CA ILE A 279 12.86 -5.67 -1.09
C ILE A 279 11.48 -5.91 -1.71
N VAL A 280 11.05 -5.04 -2.63
CA VAL A 280 9.73 -5.13 -3.28
C VAL A 280 9.59 -6.41 -4.10
N ARG A 281 10.62 -6.82 -4.84
CA ARG A 281 10.61 -8.04 -5.66
C ARG A 281 10.42 -9.30 -4.81
N ARG A 282 11.13 -9.41 -3.68
CA ARG A 282 11.00 -10.53 -2.75
C ARG A 282 9.58 -10.60 -2.19
N THR A 283 9.07 -9.48 -1.68
CA THR A 283 7.76 -9.42 -1.03
C THR A 283 6.62 -9.65 -2.01
N SER A 284 6.64 -9.00 -3.18
CA SER A 284 5.57 -9.14 -4.19
C SER A 284 5.40 -10.59 -4.63
N ARG A 285 6.51 -11.29 -4.92
CA ARG A 285 6.48 -12.71 -5.29
C ARG A 285 5.94 -13.60 -4.18
N SER A 286 6.51 -13.47 -2.98
CA SER A 286 6.10 -14.31 -1.84
C SER A 286 4.63 -14.08 -1.48
N GLN A 287 4.15 -12.83 -1.50
CA GLN A 287 2.76 -12.51 -1.21
C GLN A 287 1.80 -13.01 -2.31
N SER A 288 2.21 -12.97 -3.59
CA SER A 288 1.42 -13.54 -4.68
C SER A 288 1.28 -15.06 -4.58
N ILE A 289 2.35 -15.78 -4.26
CA ILE A 289 2.32 -17.23 -4.02
C ILE A 289 1.40 -17.54 -2.83
N LYS A 290 1.57 -16.81 -1.72
CA LYS A 290 0.72 -16.96 -0.54
C LYS A 290 -0.76 -16.74 -0.88
N GLY A 291 -1.08 -15.71 -1.66
CA GLY A 291 -2.46 -15.41 -2.06
C GLY A 291 -3.13 -16.51 -2.88
N ILE A 292 -2.38 -17.18 -3.76
CA ILE A 292 -2.90 -18.33 -4.54
C ILE A 292 -3.20 -19.50 -3.60
N PHE A 293 -2.28 -19.78 -2.67
CA PHE A 293 -2.44 -20.86 -1.72
C PHE A 293 -3.62 -20.62 -0.75
N THR A 294 -3.73 -19.41 -0.18
CA THR A 294 -4.76 -19.10 0.83
C THR A 294 -6.14 -18.87 0.26
N ALA A 295 -6.29 -18.42 -0.99
CA ALA A 295 -7.61 -18.29 -1.61
C ALA A 295 -8.27 -19.65 -1.92
N GLY A 296 -7.50 -20.74 -1.96
CA GLY A 296 -7.96 -22.06 -2.38
C GLY A 296 -8.06 -22.15 -3.92
N GLY A 297 -7.79 -23.32 -4.50
CA GLY A 297 -7.65 -23.50 -5.94
C GLY A 297 -8.83 -22.96 -6.77
N ILE A 298 -10.06 -23.12 -6.30
CA ILE A 298 -11.28 -22.72 -7.03
C ILE A 298 -11.49 -21.19 -7.05
N LYS A 299 -11.31 -20.50 -5.92
CA LYS A 299 -11.44 -19.02 -5.85
C LYS A 299 -10.24 -18.29 -6.46
N SER A 300 -9.06 -18.90 -6.45
CA SER A 300 -7.86 -18.38 -7.09
C SER A 300 -8.02 -18.28 -8.61
N VAL A 301 -8.64 -19.29 -9.23
CA VAL A 301 -8.92 -19.28 -10.67
C VAL A 301 -9.88 -18.15 -11.03
N GLN A 302 -10.98 -17.97 -10.30
CA GLN A 302 -11.92 -16.86 -10.56
C GLN A 302 -11.29 -15.47 -10.40
N TYR A 303 -10.47 -15.25 -9.36
CA TYR A 303 -9.79 -13.96 -9.14
C TYR A 303 -8.72 -13.66 -10.20
N VAL A 304 -7.93 -14.66 -10.60
CA VAL A 304 -6.95 -14.54 -11.68
C VAL A 304 -7.64 -14.31 -13.01
N LEU A 305 -8.72 -15.03 -13.31
CA LEU A 305 -9.52 -14.86 -14.54
C LEU A 305 -10.13 -13.46 -14.65
N GLN A 306 -10.63 -12.87 -13.56
CA GLN A 306 -11.13 -11.49 -13.58
C GLN A 306 -10.03 -10.46 -13.90
N LYS A 307 -8.79 -10.68 -13.42
CA LYS A 307 -7.65 -9.81 -13.78
C LYS A 307 -7.18 -10.02 -15.21
N ILE A 308 -7.16 -11.25 -15.69
CA ILE A 308 -6.80 -11.58 -17.08
C ILE A 308 -7.83 -10.96 -18.03
N ASN A 309 -9.13 -11.07 -17.75
CA ASN A 309 -10.18 -10.44 -18.54
C ASN A 309 -9.99 -8.92 -18.60
N ARG A 310 -9.74 -8.25 -17.47
CA ARG A 310 -9.46 -6.80 -17.47
C ARG A 310 -8.21 -6.43 -18.30
N ALA A 311 -7.16 -7.26 -18.26
CA ALA A 311 -5.95 -7.03 -19.05
C ALA A 311 -6.15 -7.30 -20.55
N TYR A 312 -6.98 -8.29 -20.90
CA TYR A 312 -7.30 -8.65 -22.29
C TYR A 312 -8.16 -7.57 -22.94
N PHE A 313 -9.25 -7.14 -22.29
CA PHE A 313 -10.12 -6.08 -22.81
C PHE A 313 -9.46 -4.69 -22.82
N SER A 314 -8.43 -4.44 -22.00
CA SER A 314 -7.62 -3.21 -22.07
C SER A 314 -6.62 -3.19 -23.23
N ARG A 315 -6.40 -4.31 -23.93
CA ARG A 315 -5.49 -4.43 -25.09
C ARG A 315 -6.21 -4.46 -26.43
N SER A 316 -7.54 -4.59 -26.41
CA SER A 316 -8.38 -4.72 -27.61
C SER A 316 -9.15 -3.44 -27.97
N GLY A 317 -8.77 -2.30 -27.40
CA GLY A 317 -9.35 -0.98 -27.66
C GLY A 317 -8.29 0.09 -27.79
#